data_AF-A0A9P6MJI6-F1
#
_entry.id   AF-A0A9P6MJI6-F1
#
_cell.length_a   1.000
_cell.length_b   1.000
_cell.length_c   1.000
_cell.angle_alpha   90.00
_cell.angle_beta   90.00
_cell.angle_gamma   90.00
#
_symmetry.space_group_name_H-M   'P 1'
#
loop_
_entity.id
_entity.type
_entity.pdbx_description
1 polymer ?
#
loop_
_entity_poly.entity_id
_entity_poly.type
_entity_poly.pdbx_seq_one_letter_code
_entity_poly.pdbx_strand_id
1 'polypeptide(L)'
;MEYKQFLQIHQHQLAGIPENLWEPLFQKLGQDLFDAGEYLELHYGDPLDKYSLHVKKEGGLKKHGDIFLIDHAWTIKPETARAQLLDNPQMVMRLCSMMDISVEDEEEETFAEGEVYNKHPDLVVDQTMVELVAAQGNVSVERAQVALQNENGDLIAAL
;
A
#
# COMPACT_ATOMS: atom_id res chain seq x y z
N MET A 1 -6.54 -20.29 24.54
CA MET A 1 -7.14 -21.63 24.32
C MET A 1 -6.10 -22.66 24.72
N GLU A 2 -6.46 -23.73 25.42
CA GLU A 2 -5.52 -24.80 25.77
C GLU A 2 -5.29 -25.77 24.60
N TYR A 3 -4.10 -26.35 24.49
CA TYR A 3 -3.74 -27.24 23.36
C TYR A 3 -4.71 -28.43 23.18
N LYS A 4 -5.17 -29.04 24.28
CA LYS A 4 -6.14 -30.15 24.22
C LYS A 4 -7.48 -29.73 23.60
N GLN A 5 -7.92 -28.52 23.91
CA GLN A 5 -9.17 -27.97 23.36
C GLN A 5 -9.00 -27.63 21.88
N PHE A 6 -7.84 -27.10 21.50
CA PHE A 6 -7.47 -26.86 20.09
C PHE A 6 -7.57 -28.16 19.27
N LEU A 7 -6.97 -29.25 19.74
CA LEU A 7 -7.04 -30.55 19.04
C LEU A 7 -8.47 -31.06 18.89
N GLN A 8 -9.31 -30.90 19.91
CA GLN A 8 -10.70 -31.36 19.87
C GLN A 8 -11.53 -30.57 18.84
N ILE A 9 -11.32 -29.26 18.74
CA ILE A 9 -12.06 -28.39 17.82
C ILE A 9 -11.58 -28.58 16.37
N HIS A 10 -10.26 -28.66 16.19
CA HIS A 10 -9.62 -28.59 14.88
C HIS A 10 -9.21 -29.95 14.31
N GLN A 11 -9.59 -31.07 14.95
CA GLN A 11 -9.21 -32.44 14.55
C GLN A 11 -9.33 -32.71 13.04
N HIS A 12 -10.44 -32.30 12.44
CA HIS A 12 -10.71 -32.50 11.01
C HIS A 12 -9.79 -31.66 10.11
N GLN A 13 -9.43 -30.45 10.55
CA GLN A 13 -8.53 -29.56 9.80
C GLN A 13 -7.07 -30.02 9.91
N LEU A 14 -6.72 -30.67 11.02
CA LEU A 14 -5.38 -31.20 11.28
C LEU A 14 -5.10 -32.53 10.59
N ALA A 15 -6.12 -33.25 10.11
CA ALA A 15 -5.97 -34.60 9.54
C ALA A 15 -5.02 -34.68 8.33
N GLY A 16 -4.85 -33.59 7.58
CA GLY A 16 -3.90 -33.50 6.47
C GLY A 16 -2.47 -33.09 6.87
N ILE A 17 -2.25 -32.79 8.15
CA ILE A 17 -0.99 -32.25 8.69
C ILE A 17 -0.34 -33.32 9.57
N PRO A 18 0.97 -33.58 9.40
CA PRO A 18 1.73 -34.45 10.30
C PRO A 18 1.57 -34.07 11.79
N GLU A 19 1.32 -35.05 12.66
CA GLU A 19 1.05 -34.81 14.09
C GLU A 19 2.16 -34.05 14.82
N ASN A 20 3.41 -34.25 14.40
CA ASN A 20 4.57 -33.55 14.94
C ASN A 20 4.55 -32.03 14.66
N LEU A 21 3.68 -31.56 13.76
CA LEU A 21 3.52 -30.15 13.41
C LEU A 21 2.30 -29.50 14.08
N TRP A 22 1.46 -30.26 14.79
CA TRP A 22 0.25 -29.71 15.42
C TRP A 22 0.53 -28.75 16.57
N GLU A 23 1.49 -29.10 17.43
CA GLU A 23 1.91 -28.23 18.53
C GLU A 23 2.63 -26.97 18.03
N PRO A 24 3.60 -27.04 17.08
CA PRO A 24 4.15 -25.86 16.42
C PRO A 24 3.07 -24.97 15.79
N LEU A 25 2.09 -25.55 15.09
CA LEU A 25 0.99 -24.81 14.49
C LEU A 25 0.15 -24.09 15.55
N PHE A 26 -0.19 -24.76 16.65
CA PHE A 26 -0.93 -24.17 17.76
C PHE A 26 -0.17 -22.97 18.37
N GLN A 27 1.14 -23.11 18.59
CA GLN A 27 1.96 -22.02 19.11
C GLN A 27 2.00 -20.83 18.16
N LYS A 28 2.20 -21.09 16.86
CA LYS A 28 2.23 -20.03 15.84
C LYS A 28 0.90 -19.31 15.73
N LEU A 29 -0.22 -20.04 15.73
CA LEU A 29 -1.57 -19.45 15.69
C LEU A 29 -1.88 -18.66 16.97
N GLY A 30 -1.39 -19.10 18.13
CA GLY A 30 -1.62 -18.40 19.40
C GLY A 30 -0.81 -17.11 19.55
N GLN A 31 0.27 -16.95 18.79
CA GLN A 31 1.18 -15.81 18.86
C GLN A 31 1.16 -14.94 17.59
N ASP A 32 0.33 -15.29 16.60
CA ASP A 32 0.35 -14.70 15.26
C ASP A 32 1.78 -14.66 14.68
N LEU A 33 2.52 -15.78 14.80
CA LEU A 33 3.93 -15.87 14.41
C LEU A 33 4.08 -16.25 12.93
N PHE A 34 4.55 -15.31 12.12
CA PHE A 34 4.85 -15.47 10.69
C PHE A 34 6.36 -15.51 10.43
N ASP A 35 6.94 -16.69 10.44
CA ASP A 35 8.40 -16.92 10.33
C ASP A 35 8.85 -17.45 8.95
N ALA A 36 7.95 -17.48 7.96
CA ALA A 36 8.27 -17.99 6.62
C ALA A 36 9.48 -17.28 5.97
N GLY A 37 9.65 -15.98 6.25
CA GLY A 37 10.77 -15.17 5.73
C GLY A 37 12.15 -15.55 6.26
N GLU A 38 12.24 -16.32 7.35
CA GLU A 38 13.53 -16.87 7.82
C GLU A 38 13.98 -18.05 6.96
N TYR A 39 13.05 -18.71 6.26
CA TYR A 39 13.28 -19.94 5.51
C TYR A 39 13.22 -19.72 4.00
N LEU A 40 12.44 -18.74 3.57
CA LEU A 40 12.03 -18.53 2.20
C LEU A 40 12.26 -17.08 1.78
N GLU A 41 12.62 -16.88 0.52
CA GLU A 41 12.80 -15.54 -0.05
C GLU A 41 12.28 -15.48 -1.49
N LEU A 42 11.89 -14.29 -1.93
CA LEU A 42 11.38 -14.06 -3.28
C LEU A 42 12.48 -13.50 -4.17
N HIS A 43 12.72 -14.13 -5.31
CA HIS A 43 13.63 -13.64 -6.35
C HIS A 43 12.83 -13.25 -7.58
N TYR A 44 13.12 -12.08 -8.14
CA TYR A 44 12.56 -11.67 -9.42
C TYR A 44 13.58 -11.93 -10.53
N GLY A 45 13.15 -12.58 -11.62
CA GLY A 45 13.97 -12.73 -12.82
C GLY A 45 14.91 -13.95 -12.84
N ASP A 46 14.94 -14.76 -11.77
CA ASP A 46 15.75 -15.99 -11.70
C ASP A 46 14.98 -17.11 -10.98
N PRO A 47 14.67 -18.26 -11.60
CA PRO A 47 14.89 -18.65 -13.01
C PRO A 47 13.74 -18.25 -13.96
N LEU A 48 12.73 -17.55 -13.44
CA LEU A 48 11.52 -17.17 -14.17
C LEU A 48 11.50 -15.66 -14.41
N ASP A 49 10.85 -15.21 -15.49
CA ASP A 49 10.57 -13.80 -15.76
C ASP A 49 9.44 -13.23 -14.85
N LYS A 50 9.40 -13.69 -13.60
CA LYS A 50 8.43 -13.39 -12.55
C LYS A 50 9.07 -13.62 -11.18
N TYR A 51 8.35 -13.27 -10.11
CA TYR A 51 8.73 -13.69 -8.77
C TYR A 51 8.69 -15.22 -8.63
N SER A 52 9.75 -15.80 -8.08
CA SER A 52 9.83 -17.20 -7.68
C SER A 52 10.29 -17.29 -6.22
N LEU A 53 9.85 -18.36 -5.55
CA LEU A 53 10.14 -18.60 -4.13
C LEU A 53 11.34 -19.53 -4.00
N HIS A 54 12.36 -19.08 -3.28
CA HIS A 54 13.62 -19.79 -3.05
C HIS A 54 13.80 -20.13 -1.59
N VAL A 55 14.54 -21.20 -1.32
CA VAL A 55 14.87 -21.63 0.04
C VAL A 55 16.15 -20.91 0.48
N LYS A 56 16.03 -20.08 1.52
CA LYS A 56 17.13 -19.33 2.14
C LYS A 56 17.89 -20.15 3.18
N LYS A 57 17.22 -21.09 3.83
CA LYS A 57 17.79 -21.89 4.93
C LYS A 57 18.87 -22.85 4.42
N GLU A 58 20.06 -22.77 5.01
CA GLU A 58 21.14 -23.73 4.77
C GLU A 58 20.69 -25.16 5.10
N GLY A 59 20.95 -26.10 4.18
CA GLY A 59 20.50 -27.48 4.30
C GLY A 59 19.08 -27.75 3.78
N GLY A 60 18.39 -26.72 3.26
CA GLY A 60 17.11 -26.85 2.56
C GLY A 60 15.92 -27.15 3.47
N LEU A 61 14.78 -27.47 2.85
CA LEU A 61 13.54 -27.86 3.53
C LEU A 61 13.28 -29.36 3.38
N LYS A 62 13.01 -30.03 4.50
CA LYS A 62 12.63 -31.44 4.50
C LYS A 62 11.12 -31.57 4.34
N LYS A 63 10.70 -32.63 3.65
CA LYS A 63 9.28 -33.00 3.56
C LYS A 63 8.72 -33.18 4.98
N HIS A 64 7.61 -32.50 5.28
CA HIS A 64 6.95 -32.52 6.60
C HIS A 64 7.85 -32.05 7.77
N GLY A 65 8.90 -31.27 7.49
CA GLY A 65 9.84 -30.78 8.50
C GLY A 65 9.35 -29.55 9.25
N ASP A 66 8.57 -28.69 8.59
CA ASP A 66 8.16 -27.38 9.09
C ASP A 66 6.72 -27.06 8.68
N ILE A 67 6.10 -26.09 9.36
CA ILE A 67 4.78 -25.53 9.04
C ILE A 67 4.84 -24.00 9.13
N PHE A 68 4.25 -23.30 8.17
CA PHE A 68 4.29 -21.84 8.08
C PHE A 68 2.87 -21.28 8.03
N LEU A 69 2.66 -20.16 8.73
CA LEU A 69 1.42 -19.39 8.60
C LEU A 69 1.55 -18.44 7.41
N ILE A 70 0.47 -18.31 6.67
CA ILE A 70 0.32 -17.33 5.59
C ILE A 70 -0.93 -16.54 5.92
N ASP A 71 -0.79 -15.22 6.07
CA ASP A 71 -1.95 -14.36 6.21
C ASP A 71 -2.58 -14.14 4.84
N HIS A 72 -3.89 -14.32 4.76
CA HIS A 72 -4.69 -14.00 3.58
C HIS A 72 -5.36 -12.64 3.74
N ALA A 73 -4.59 -11.65 4.22
CA ALA A 73 -5.03 -10.28 4.44
C ALA A 73 -5.66 -9.62 3.21
N TRP A 74 -5.42 -10.17 2.01
CA TRP A 74 -6.06 -9.77 0.77
C TRP A 74 -6.80 -10.90 0.08
N THR A 75 -8.08 -11.05 0.42
CA THR A 75 -9.05 -11.77 -0.44
C THR A 75 -9.59 -10.87 -1.56
N ILE A 76 -9.13 -9.63 -1.64
CA ILE A 76 -9.64 -8.67 -2.61
C ILE A 76 -9.02 -8.95 -3.98
N LYS A 77 -9.86 -9.08 -5.01
CA LYS A 77 -9.35 -9.19 -6.38
C LYS A 77 -8.85 -7.82 -6.84
N PRO A 78 -7.73 -7.75 -7.59
CA PRO A 78 -7.16 -6.47 -8.05
C PRO A 78 -8.19 -5.55 -8.72
N GLU A 79 -9.13 -6.12 -9.47
CA GLU A 79 -10.16 -5.37 -10.19
C GLU A 79 -11.17 -4.68 -9.26
N THR A 80 -11.37 -5.25 -8.06
CA THR A 80 -12.32 -4.76 -7.05
C THR A 80 -11.65 -4.07 -5.87
N ALA A 81 -10.32 -4.10 -5.79
CA ALA A 81 -9.52 -3.58 -4.68
C ALA A 81 -9.88 -2.15 -4.33
N ARG A 82 -9.86 -1.26 -5.32
CA ARG A 82 -10.16 0.15 -5.10
C ARG A 82 -11.56 0.39 -4.54
N ALA A 83 -12.58 -0.28 -5.08
CA ALA A 83 -13.95 -0.12 -4.62
C ALA A 83 -14.15 -0.64 -3.19
N GLN A 84 -13.56 -1.79 -2.84
CA GLN A 84 -13.67 -2.37 -1.50
C GLN A 84 -12.88 -1.58 -0.45
N LEU A 85 -11.75 -0.99 -0.83
CA LEU A 85 -10.97 -0.12 0.04
C LEU A 85 -11.67 1.21 0.32
N LEU A 86 -12.35 1.79 -0.68
CA LEU A 86 -13.16 2.99 -0.49
C LEU A 86 -14.39 2.74 0.41
N ASP A 87 -15.02 1.57 0.26
CA ASP A 87 -16.17 1.19 1.08
C ASP A 87 -15.77 0.84 2.53
N ASN A 88 -14.49 0.54 2.76
CA ASN A 88 -13.98 0.12 4.07
C ASN A 88 -12.68 0.84 4.49
N PRO A 89 -12.77 2.10 4.96
CA PRO A 89 -11.61 2.93 5.32
C PRO A 89 -10.70 2.30 6.39
N GLN A 90 -11.26 1.51 7.31
CA GLN A 90 -10.46 0.84 8.35
C GLN A 90 -9.55 -0.26 7.77
N MET A 91 -9.91 -0.85 6.63
CA MET A 91 -9.00 -1.76 5.91
C MET A 91 -7.82 -0.99 5.30
N VAL A 92 -8.04 0.24 4.80
CA VAL A 92 -6.96 1.07 4.26
C VAL A 92 -5.90 1.34 5.32
N MET A 93 -6.30 1.82 6.50
CA MET A 93 -5.37 2.08 7.60
C MET A 93 -4.56 0.83 7.99
N ARG A 94 -5.23 -0.33 8.09
CA ARG A 94 -4.55 -1.60 8.39
C ARG A 94 -3.53 -1.97 7.31
N LEU A 95 -3.86 -1.77 6.04
CA LEU A 95 -2.98 -2.10 4.94
C LEU A 95 -1.79 -1.17 4.84
N CYS A 96 -2.00 0.13 5.08
CA CYS A 96 -0.89 1.07 5.14
C CYS A 96 0.08 0.69 6.26
N SER A 97 -0.43 0.39 7.45
CA SER A 97 0.41 -0.09 8.56
C SER A 97 1.13 -1.40 8.24
N MET A 98 0.49 -2.35 7.56
CA MET A 98 1.09 -3.64 7.18
C MET A 98 2.17 -3.50 6.11
N MET A 99 1.96 -2.58 5.16
CA MET A 99 2.87 -2.31 4.05
C MET A 99 3.95 -1.27 4.40
N ASP A 100 4.00 -0.85 5.66
CA ASP A 100 4.86 0.24 6.16
C ASP A 100 4.73 1.53 5.32
N ILE A 101 3.50 1.81 4.87
CA ILE A 101 3.14 3.04 4.19
C ILE A 101 2.70 4.03 5.26
N SER A 102 3.48 5.09 5.45
CA SER A 102 3.06 6.24 6.22
C SER A 102 1.84 6.87 5.54
N VAL A 103 0.68 6.77 6.19
CA VAL A 103 -0.44 7.66 5.88
C VAL A 103 -0.13 8.92 6.65
N GLU A 104 0.75 9.74 6.08
CA GLU A 104 0.76 11.14 6.45
C GLU A 104 -0.66 11.62 6.17
N ASP A 105 -1.38 12.10 7.21
CA ASP A 105 -2.48 13.02 6.97
C ASP A 105 -1.93 13.98 5.92
N GLU A 106 -2.64 14.20 4.82
CA GLU A 106 -2.23 15.17 3.80
C GLU A 106 -1.86 16.48 4.53
N GLU A 107 -0.58 16.66 4.89
CA GLU A 107 0.10 17.89 4.64
C GLU A 107 -0.15 18.01 3.15
N GLU A 108 -1.16 18.82 2.81
CA GLU A 108 -1.45 19.28 1.46
C GLU A 108 -0.13 19.20 0.73
N GLU A 109 0.00 18.29 -0.25
CA GLU A 109 1.19 18.25 -1.08
C GLU A 109 1.30 19.67 -1.63
N THR A 110 2.07 20.50 -0.93
CA THR A 110 2.50 21.79 -1.38
C THR A 110 3.52 21.35 -2.41
N PHE A 111 3.01 21.10 -3.62
CA PHE A 111 3.81 20.79 -4.79
C PHE A 111 4.99 21.72 -4.71
N ALA A 112 6.17 21.17 -4.39
CA ALA A 112 7.37 21.95 -4.18
C ALA A 112 7.43 22.92 -5.35
N GLU A 113 7.35 24.22 -5.03
CA GLU A 113 7.14 25.29 -5.99
C GLU A 113 8.24 25.24 -7.04
N GLY A 114 8.01 24.51 -8.14
CA GLY A 114 8.82 24.65 -9.32
C GLY A 114 8.70 26.10 -9.74
N GLU A 115 9.83 26.82 -9.80
CA GLU A 115 9.88 28.22 -10.21
C GLU A 115 9.04 28.42 -11.48
N VAL A 116 7.90 29.10 -11.35
CA VAL A 116 6.99 29.30 -12.47
C VAL A 116 7.57 30.43 -13.31
N TYR A 117 8.21 30.08 -14.43
CA TYR A 117 8.73 31.07 -15.36
C TYR A 117 7.58 31.91 -15.94
N ASN A 118 7.66 33.21 -15.71
CA ASN A 118 6.66 34.17 -16.17
C ASN A 118 7.12 34.80 -17.50
N LYS A 119 6.42 34.49 -18.58
CA LYS A 119 6.70 35.03 -19.92
C LYS A 119 6.34 36.51 -20.03
N HIS A 120 5.41 37.00 -19.20
CA HIS A 120 4.85 38.35 -19.28
C HIS A 120 4.63 38.99 -17.89
N PRO A 121 5.70 39.29 -17.14
CA PRO A 121 5.60 39.81 -15.77
C PRO A 121 4.93 41.18 -15.68
N ASP A 122 5.01 41.98 -16.74
CA ASP A 122 4.44 43.34 -16.79
C ASP A 122 2.95 43.36 -17.19
N LEU A 123 2.36 42.21 -17.55
CA LEU A 123 0.95 42.16 -17.91
C LEU A 123 0.09 42.31 -16.65
N VAL A 124 -0.69 43.39 -16.60
CA VAL A 124 -1.65 43.63 -15.52
C VAL A 124 -2.87 42.75 -15.77
N VAL A 125 -3.07 41.76 -14.90
CA VAL A 125 -4.25 40.88 -14.91
C VAL A 125 -5.23 41.35 -13.84
N ASP A 126 -6.53 41.12 -14.07
CA ASP A 126 -7.59 41.53 -13.15
C ASP A 126 -7.58 40.65 -11.88
N GLN A 127 -7.53 41.28 -10.72
CA GLN A 127 -7.46 40.62 -9.41
C GLN A 127 -8.61 39.62 -9.18
N THR A 128 -9.80 39.93 -9.67
CA THR A 128 -10.97 39.05 -9.52
C THR A 128 -10.83 37.75 -10.32
N MET A 129 -10.12 37.82 -11.45
CA MET A 129 -9.82 36.67 -12.30
C MET A 129 -8.75 35.79 -11.65
N VAL A 130 -7.75 36.40 -11.02
CA VAL A 130 -6.70 35.69 -10.28
C VAL A 130 -7.30 34.90 -9.12
N GLU A 131 -8.20 35.51 -8.35
CA GLU A 131 -8.90 34.84 -7.24
C GLU A 131 -9.75 33.66 -7.72
N LEU A 132 -10.42 33.79 -8.88
CA LEU A 132 -11.20 32.72 -9.48
C LEU A 132 -10.32 31.53 -9.90
N VAL A 133 -9.19 31.80 -10.57
CA VAL A 133 -8.24 30.78 -11.01
C VAL A 133 -7.58 30.09 -9.82
N ALA A 134 -7.20 30.84 -8.78
CA ALA A 134 -6.65 30.28 -7.54
C ALA A 134 -7.64 29.32 -6.86
N ALA A 135 -8.91 29.73 -6.75
CA ALA A 135 -9.95 28.94 -6.12
C ALA A 135 -10.35 27.68 -6.92
N GLN A 136 -10.42 27.77 -8.26
CA GLN A 136 -10.82 26.64 -9.10
C GLN A 136 -9.66 25.68 -9.39
N GLY A 137 -8.44 26.20 -9.56
CA GLY A 137 -7.24 25.40 -9.81
C GLY A 137 -6.61 24.81 -8.54
N ASN A 138 -7.10 25.19 -7.35
CA ASN A 138 -6.52 24.84 -6.05
C ASN A 138 -5.01 25.19 -5.97
N VAL A 139 -4.65 26.40 -6.43
CA VAL A 139 -3.28 26.92 -6.48
C VAL A 139 -3.17 28.28 -5.77
N SER A 140 -1.95 28.69 -5.41
CA SER A 140 -1.70 30.00 -4.80
C SER A 140 -2.05 31.16 -5.74
N VAL A 141 -2.39 32.32 -5.17
CA VAL A 141 -2.72 33.56 -5.90
C VAL A 141 -1.58 33.98 -6.83
N GLU A 142 -0.33 33.83 -6.39
CA GLU A 142 0.86 34.14 -7.19
C GLU A 142 0.96 33.22 -8.42
N ARG A 143 0.64 31.93 -8.26
CA ARG A 143 0.67 30.95 -9.36
C ARG A 143 -0.48 31.16 -10.34
N ALA A 144 -1.67 31.47 -9.83
CA ALA A 144 -2.81 31.86 -10.66
C ALA A 144 -2.51 33.13 -11.46
N GLN A 145 -1.82 34.10 -10.85
CA GLN A 145 -1.40 35.31 -11.54
C GLN A 145 -0.40 35.00 -12.66
N VAL A 146 0.61 34.16 -12.41
CA VAL A 146 1.59 33.77 -13.44
C VAL A 146 0.93 32.95 -14.56
N ALA A 147 -0.03 32.08 -14.25
CA ALA A 147 -0.79 31.33 -15.26
C ALA A 147 -1.59 32.27 -16.17
N LEU A 148 -2.32 33.23 -15.59
CA LEU A 148 -3.04 34.24 -16.36
C LEU A 148 -2.10 35.13 -17.18
N GLN A 149 -0.93 35.48 -16.65
CA GLN A 149 0.06 36.26 -17.39
C GLN A 149 0.65 35.48 -18.57
N ASN A 150 0.89 34.18 -18.40
CA ASN A 150 1.38 33.31 -19.46
C ASN A 150 0.36 33.06 -20.57
N GLU A 151 -0.94 33.05 -20.22
CA GLU A 151 -2.06 32.88 -21.16
C GLU A 151 -2.66 34.23 -21.61
N ASN A 152 -1.93 35.33 -21.42
CA ASN A 152 -2.29 36.68 -21.89
C ASN A 152 -3.68 37.15 -21.40
N GLY A 153 -4.05 36.77 -20.17
CA GLY A 153 -5.33 37.12 -19.53
C GLY A 153 -6.51 36.23 -19.90
N ASP A 154 -6.31 35.13 -20.64
CA ASP A 154 -7.37 34.18 -20.94
C ASP A 154 -7.65 33.28 -19.72
N LEU A 155 -8.82 33.49 -19.10
CA LEU A 155 -9.32 32.70 -17.99
C LEU A 155 -9.40 31.20 -18.29
N ILE A 156 -9.91 30.83 -19.46
CA ILE A 156 -10.25 29.44 -19.75
C ILE A 156 -8.98 28.63 -19.97
N ALA A 157 -7.97 29.24 -20.58
CA ALA A 157 -6.67 28.62 -20.75
C ALA A 157 -5.84 28.57 -19.45
N ALA A 158 -6.12 29.45 -18.48
CA ALA A 158 -5.40 29.54 -17.21
C ALA A 158 -5.99 28.65 -16.08
N LEU A 159 -7.16 28.05 -16.30
CA LEU A 159 -7.83 27.09 -15.40
C LEU A 159 -7.39 25.65 -15.67
#